data_AF-A0A7S1A0R8-F1
#
_entry.id   AF-A0A7S1A0R8-F1
#
_cell.length_a   1.000
_cell.length_b   1.000
_cell.length_c   1.000
_cell.angle_alpha   90.00
_cell.angle_beta   90.00
_cell.angle_gamma   90.00
#
_symmetry.space_group_name_H-M   'P 1'
#
loop_
_entity.id
_entity.type
_entity.pdbx_description
1 polymer ?
#
loop_
_entity_poly.entity_id
_entity_poly.type
_entity_poly.pdbx_seq_one_letter_code
_entity_poly.pdbx_strand_id
1 'polypeptide(L)'
;SSVHSFSSQGLPHFRVAVPTALQWEGEGSAMGTSESHVLFVENFSRLLSEDVEDGPEAEFWNEMFSTAITMEDAFEVIGPHHIRQLRRERPANLERLLNRIAMTLEAAIGEARKYENGLDGEQTVGPNTALRLLTRIVPFLQESPEDPDLVNILFSCRPVIQIGRA
;
A
#
# COMPACT_ATOMS: atom_id res chain seq x y z
N SER A 1 -55.21 -50.39 -0.43
CA SER A 1 -55.63 -50.17 -1.83
C SER A 1 -54.79 -49.04 -2.39
N SER A 2 -53.66 -49.35 -3.02
CA SER A 2 -53.51 -49.71 -4.45
C SER A 2 -53.70 -48.49 -5.36
N VAL A 3 -52.62 -47.86 -5.83
CA VAL A 3 -51.84 -48.13 -7.08
C VAL A 3 -52.62 -47.71 -8.34
N HIS A 4 -52.09 -46.70 -9.06
CA HIS A 4 -51.70 -46.72 -10.50
C HIS A 4 -51.39 -45.27 -10.97
N SER A 5 -50.13 -44.93 -11.27
CA SER A 5 -49.41 -45.09 -12.56
C SER A 5 -49.79 -44.01 -13.60
N PHE A 6 -48.93 -43.00 -13.83
CA PHE A 6 -47.86 -42.89 -14.85
C PHE A 6 -48.36 -42.59 -16.28
N SER A 7 -47.97 -41.44 -16.88
CA SER A 7 -46.92 -41.37 -17.92
C SER A 7 -47.04 -40.19 -18.92
N SER A 8 -45.86 -39.60 -19.20
CA SER A 8 -45.41 -38.86 -20.41
C SER A 8 -46.10 -37.51 -20.73
N GLN A 9 -45.41 -36.39 -21.02
CA GLN A 9 -44.35 -36.22 -22.01
C GLN A 9 -43.50 -34.94 -21.73
N GLY A 10 -42.18 -35.04 -21.96
CA GLY A 10 -41.37 -34.00 -22.61
C GLY A 10 -40.90 -32.77 -21.82
N LEU A 11 -39.89 -32.92 -20.95
CA LEU A 11 -39.00 -31.81 -20.55
C LEU A 11 -37.66 -31.93 -21.29
N PRO A 12 -37.15 -30.87 -21.95
CA PRO A 12 -35.78 -30.88 -22.42
C PRO A 12 -34.82 -30.81 -21.22
N HIS A 13 -33.99 -31.84 -21.11
CA HIS A 13 -32.90 -31.97 -20.16
C HIS A 13 -31.81 -30.93 -20.50
N PHE A 14 -31.88 -29.72 -19.94
CA PHE A 14 -30.77 -28.79 -20.02
C PHE A 14 -29.75 -29.14 -18.90
N ARG A 15 -28.89 -30.13 -19.19
CA ARG A 15 -27.64 -30.30 -18.45
C ARG A 15 -26.73 -29.13 -18.84
N VAL A 16 -26.61 -28.13 -17.99
CA VAL A 16 -25.47 -27.23 -18.05
C VAL A 16 -24.29 -28.00 -17.49
N ALA A 17 -23.44 -28.50 -18.40
CA ALA A 17 -22.16 -29.09 -18.05
C ALA A 17 -21.31 -28.03 -17.35
N VAL A 18 -20.85 -28.33 -16.14
CA VAL A 18 -19.75 -27.62 -15.51
C VAL A 18 -18.48 -28.01 -16.28
N PRO A 19 -17.76 -27.09 -16.94
CA PRO A 19 -16.46 -27.41 -17.49
C PRO A 19 -15.47 -27.42 -16.33
N THR A 20 -15.17 -28.61 -15.83
CA THR A 20 -13.92 -28.89 -15.14
C THR A 20 -12.79 -28.84 -16.17
N ALA A 21 -11.72 -28.13 -15.82
CA ALA A 21 -10.43 -28.03 -16.53
C ALA A 21 -10.38 -27.14 -17.79
N LEU A 22 -10.10 -25.86 -17.56
CA LEU A 22 -9.04 -25.17 -18.31
C LEU A 22 -8.00 -24.70 -17.29
N GLN A 23 -7.01 -25.57 -17.13
CA GLN A 23 -5.70 -25.31 -16.55
C GLN A 23 -5.04 -24.22 -17.39
N TRP A 24 -5.08 -22.98 -16.89
CA TRP A 24 -4.10 -21.97 -17.28
C TRP A 24 -2.87 -22.20 -16.43
N GLU A 25 -1.99 -23.09 -16.91
CA GLU A 25 -0.56 -22.93 -16.67
C GLU A 25 -0.11 -21.75 -17.53
N GLY A 26 0.14 -20.64 -16.85
CA GLY A 26 0.64 -19.39 -17.39
C GLY A 26 1.54 -18.78 -16.33
N GLU A 27 2.81 -19.16 -16.43
CA GLU A 27 3.96 -18.83 -15.59
C GLU A 27 4.07 -17.34 -15.19
N GLY A 28 4.43 -17.12 -13.92
CA GLY A 28 5.36 -16.05 -13.54
C GLY A 28 4.78 -14.70 -13.12
N SER A 29 4.36 -14.56 -11.86
CA SER A 29 4.36 -13.24 -11.18
C SER A 29 5.16 -13.23 -9.88
N ALA A 30 5.82 -14.33 -9.54
CA ALA A 30 6.75 -14.40 -8.40
C ALA A 30 8.11 -13.71 -8.67
N MET A 31 8.38 -13.23 -9.90
CA MET A 31 9.64 -12.55 -10.24
C MET A 31 9.66 -11.06 -9.91
N GLY A 32 8.50 -10.41 -9.71
CA GLY A 32 8.42 -8.97 -9.42
C GLY A 32 8.51 -8.63 -7.93
N THR A 33 8.13 -9.55 -7.04
CA THR A 33 8.13 -9.33 -5.58
C THR A 33 9.53 -9.28 -5.00
N SER A 34 10.48 -10.03 -5.56
CA SER A 34 11.85 -10.05 -5.05
C SER A 34 12.61 -8.76 -5.40
N GLU A 35 12.42 -8.24 -6.62
CA GLU A 35 13.04 -6.96 -7.02
C GLU A 35 12.42 -5.78 -6.25
N SER A 36 11.08 -5.75 -6.12
CA SER A 36 10.41 -4.71 -5.34
C SER A 36 10.75 -4.79 -3.84
N HIS A 37 10.91 -5.99 -3.29
CA HIS A 37 11.39 -6.18 -1.92
C HIS A 37 12.81 -5.66 -1.74
N VAL A 38 13.74 -5.98 -2.65
CA VAL A 38 15.13 -5.48 -2.57
C VAL A 38 15.17 -3.96 -2.64
N LEU A 39 14.47 -3.35 -3.60
CA LEU A 39 14.38 -1.89 -3.72
C LEU A 39 13.78 -1.25 -2.47
N PHE A 40 12.78 -1.89 -1.87
CA PHE A 40 12.19 -1.40 -0.63
C PHE A 40 13.18 -1.47 0.55
N VAL A 41 13.91 -2.59 0.69
CA VAL A 41 14.97 -2.73 1.70
C VAL A 41 16.04 -1.66 1.53
N GLU A 42 16.48 -1.43 0.30
CA GLU A 42 17.51 -0.43 -0.02
C GLU A 42 17.03 0.97 0.29
N ASN A 43 15.84 1.35 -0.19
CA ASN A 43 15.26 2.67 0.07
C ASN A 43 15.00 2.92 1.56
N PHE A 44 14.51 1.91 2.29
CA PHE A 44 14.30 2.05 3.72
C PHE A 44 15.63 2.12 4.50
N SER A 45 16.65 1.37 4.08
CA SER A 45 17.99 1.45 4.65
C SER A 45 18.62 2.83 4.43
N ARG A 46 18.46 3.40 3.23
CA ARG A 46 18.87 4.77 2.91
C ARG A 46 18.17 5.79 3.81
N LEU A 47 16.87 5.64 4.04
CA LEU A 47 16.13 6.50 4.96
C LEU A 47 16.72 6.53 6.38
N LEU A 48 17.29 5.40 6.83
CA LEU A 48 17.97 5.27 8.13
C LEU A 48 19.40 5.84 8.11
N SER A 49 20.11 5.75 6.98
CA SER A 49 21.55 6.01 6.92
C SER A 49 21.94 7.37 6.33
N GLU A 50 21.09 8.03 5.56
CA GLU A 50 21.38 9.30 4.88
C GLU A 50 20.23 10.31 4.99
N ASP A 51 20.52 11.61 4.81
CA ASP A 51 19.48 12.63 4.75
C ASP A 51 18.89 12.64 3.35
N VAL A 52 17.60 12.33 3.26
CA VAL A 52 16.91 12.20 1.98
C VAL A 52 16.27 13.53 1.62
N GLU A 53 16.59 14.06 0.45
CA GLU A 53 16.03 15.33 -0.02
C GLU A 53 14.50 15.30 -0.11
N ASP A 54 13.89 16.46 0.11
CA ASP A 54 12.46 16.68 -0.02
C ASP A 54 12.20 17.65 -1.17
N GLY A 55 11.31 17.29 -2.08
CA GLY A 55 11.05 18.07 -3.28
C GLY A 55 10.16 17.34 -4.28
N PRO A 56 9.54 18.08 -5.22
CA PRO A 56 8.71 17.50 -6.27
C PRO A 56 9.51 16.61 -7.23
N GLU A 57 10.81 16.88 -7.39
CA GLU A 57 11.75 16.14 -8.24
C GLU A 57 12.50 15.03 -7.49
N ALA A 58 12.23 14.84 -6.20
CA ALA A 58 12.93 13.84 -5.40
C ALA A 58 12.51 12.43 -5.84
N GLU A 59 13.29 11.85 -6.77
CA GLU A 59 13.08 10.53 -7.36
C GLU A 59 12.94 9.44 -6.29
N PHE A 60 13.66 9.56 -5.18
CA PHE A 60 13.58 8.66 -4.03
C PHE A 60 12.14 8.42 -3.56
N TRP A 61 11.35 9.48 -3.38
CA TRP A 61 9.98 9.34 -2.86
C TRP A 61 9.03 8.78 -3.90
N ASN A 62 9.30 9.00 -5.18
CA ASN A 62 8.52 8.40 -6.25
C ASN A 62 8.80 6.90 -6.32
N GLU A 63 10.07 6.49 -6.23
CA GLU A 63 10.49 5.09 -6.21
C GLU A 63 9.95 4.36 -4.98
N MET A 64 10.08 4.95 -3.78
CA MET A 64 9.61 4.33 -2.53
C MET A 64 8.10 4.04 -2.55
N PHE A 65 7.29 4.91 -3.16
CA PHE A 65 5.84 4.75 -3.20
C PHE A 65 5.31 4.09 -4.49
N SER A 66 6.10 4.02 -5.57
CA SER A 66 5.78 3.22 -6.76
C SER A 66 6.17 1.75 -6.60
N THR A 67 7.04 1.45 -5.63
CA THR A 67 7.42 0.07 -5.30
C THR A 67 6.25 -0.67 -4.65
N ALA A 68 5.76 -1.70 -5.32
CA ALA A 68 4.72 -2.57 -4.81
C ALA A 68 5.30 -3.53 -3.75
N ILE A 69 4.96 -3.29 -2.49
CA ILE A 69 5.34 -4.13 -1.35
C ILE A 69 4.13 -4.83 -0.73
N THR A 70 4.28 -6.02 -0.17
CA THR A 70 3.24 -6.68 0.62
C THR A 70 3.22 -6.16 2.06
N MET A 71 2.25 -6.62 2.85
CA MET A 71 2.24 -6.29 4.29
C MET A 71 3.37 -7.04 5.01
N GLU A 72 3.66 -8.25 4.58
CA GLU A 72 4.73 -9.11 5.08
C GLU A 72 6.09 -8.44 4.88
N ASP A 73 6.34 -7.91 3.68
CA ASP A 73 7.57 -7.16 3.38
C ASP A 73 7.76 -5.97 4.32
N ALA A 74 6.69 -5.18 4.54
CA ALA A 74 6.74 -4.05 5.47
C ALA A 74 7.09 -4.48 6.90
N PHE A 75 6.56 -5.62 7.36
CA PHE A 75 6.79 -6.13 8.71
C PHE A 75 8.19 -6.73 8.88
N GLU A 76 8.72 -7.36 7.84
CA GLU A 76 10.08 -7.90 7.81
C GLU A 76 11.13 -6.80 7.84
N VAL A 77 10.98 -5.79 6.98
CA VAL A 77 11.98 -4.71 6.80
C VAL A 77 11.92 -3.69 7.92
N ILE A 78 10.73 -3.32 8.38
CA ILE A 78 10.55 -2.26 9.37
C ILE A 78 10.47 -2.87 10.77
N GLY A 79 11.58 -2.84 11.50
CA GLY A 79 11.61 -3.20 12.92
C GLY A 79 11.30 -2.01 13.84
N PRO A 80 10.95 -2.28 15.12
CA PRO A 80 10.78 -1.23 16.12
C PRO A 80 12.06 -0.38 16.31
N HIS A 81 13.23 -1.01 16.21
CA HIS A 81 14.50 -0.29 16.32
C HIS A 81 14.68 0.75 15.22
N HIS A 82 14.29 0.43 13.98
CA HIS A 82 14.39 1.36 12.85
C HIS A 82 13.55 2.62 13.06
N ILE A 83 12.33 2.50 13.58
CA ILE A 83 11.49 3.66 13.83
C ILE A 83 12.04 4.51 14.99
N ARG A 84 12.54 3.87 16.04
CA ARG A 84 13.21 4.58 17.14
C ARG A 84 14.48 5.29 16.66
N GLN A 85 15.23 4.67 15.74
CA GLN A 85 16.41 5.25 15.13
C GLN A 85 16.05 6.46 14.27
N LEU A 86 15.07 6.32 13.35
CA LEU A 86 14.57 7.46 12.55
C LEU A 86 14.14 8.62 13.44
N ARG A 87 13.39 8.35 14.51
CA ARG A 87 12.92 9.39 15.42
C ARG A 87 14.06 10.15 16.10
N ARG A 88 15.12 9.44 16.52
CA ARG A 88 16.22 10.03 17.31
C ARG A 88 17.31 10.65 16.45
N GLU A 89 17.68 9.97 15.36
CA GLU A 89 18.85 10.30 14.56
C GLU A 89 18.50 11.09 13.31
N ARG A 90 17.30 10.88 12.75
CA ARG A 90 16.84 11.49 11.50
C ARG A 90 15.38 11.97 11.56
N PRO A 91 15.00 12.80 12.55
CA PRO A 91 13.61 13.23 12.73
C PRO A 91 13.03 13.94 11.49
N ALA A 92 13.87 14.64 10.70
CA ALA A 92 13.46 15.26 9.45
C ALA A 92 13.05 14.23 8.37
N ASN A 93 13.76 13.09 8.28
CA ASN A 93 13.37 12.01 7.37
C ASN A 93 12.05 11.36 7.80
N LEU A 94 11.85 11.19 9.12
CA LEU A 94 10.58 10.69 9.65
C LEU A 94 9.42 11.64 9.33
N GLU A 95 9.63 12.95 9.51
CA GLU A 95 8.66 13.99 9.15
C GLU A 95 8.30 13.93 7.66
N ARG A 96 9.31 13.86 6.78
CA ARG A 96 9.12 13.75 5.33
C ARG A 96 8.38 12.48 4.93
N LEU A 97 8.73 11.34 5.53
CA LEU A 97 8.04 10.07 5.29
C LEU A 97 6.55 10.18 5.65
N LEU A 98 6.23 10.70 6.84
CA LEU A 98 4.85 10.85 7.30
C LEU A 98 4.06 11.85 6.43
N ASN A 99 4.68 12.96 6.04
CA ASN A 99 4.08 13.92 5.11
C ASN A 99 3.82 13.27 3.75
N ARG A 100 4.77 12.48 3.21
CA ARG A 100 4.58 11.80 1.94
C ARG A 100 3.48 10.75 2.00
N ILE A 101 3.38 9.98 3.09
CA ILE A 101 2.25 9.08 3.36
C ILE A 101 0.93 9.87 3.31
N ALA A 102 0.83 10.98 4.03
CA ALA A 102 -0.39 11.80 4.07
C ALA A 102 -0.75 12.36 2.67
N MET A 103 0.22 12.94 1.96
CA MET A 103 0.03 13.48 0.61
C MET A 103 -0.41 12.41 -0.38
N THR A 104 0.19 11.22 -0.34
CA THR A 104 -0.18 10.10 -1.22
C THR A 104 -1.61 9.64 -0.95
N LEU A 105 -2.01 9.53 0.31
CA LEU A 105 -3.38 9.17 0.68
C LEU A 105 -4.39 10.26 0.29
N GLU A 106 -4.08 11.53 0.51
CA GLU A 106 -4.93 12.65 0.11
C GLU A 106 -5.11 12.71 -1.41
N ALA A 107 -4.02 12.57 -2.17
CA ALA A 107 -4.05 12.50 -3.63
C ALA A 107 -4.89 11.32 -4.12
N ALA A 108 -4.72 10.14 -3.54
CA ALA A 108 -5.50 8.95 -3.85
C ALA A 108 -7.01 9.16 -3.59
N ILE A 109 -7.38 9.80 -2.48
CA ILE A 109 -8.78 10.15 -2.19
C ILE A 109 -9.31 11.14 -3.22
N GLY A 110 -8.53 12.17 -3.56
CA GLY A 110 -8.90 13.17 -4.56
C GLY A 110 -9.10 12.55 -5.95
N GLU A 111 -8.25 11.58 -6.31
CA GLU A 111 -8.31 10.87 -7.58
C GLU A 111 -9.47 9.87 -7.63
N ALA A 112 -9.67 9.08 -6.57
CA ALA A 112 -10.74 8.08 -6.47
C ALA A 112 -12.13 8.72 -6.64
N ARG A 113 -12.32 9.96 -6.18
CA ARG A 113 -13.57 10.72 -6.34
C ARG A 113 -13.93 11.05 -7.79
N LYS A 114 -12.97 10.97 -8.72
CA LYS A 114 -13.22 11.23 -10.15
C LYS A 114 -13.83 10.04 -10.88
N TYR A 115 -13.76 8.84 -10.29
CA TYR A 115 -14.14 7.59 -10.94
C TYR A 115 -15.26 6.90 -10.15
N GLU A 116 -16.29 6.42 -10.83
CA GLU A 116 -17.43 5.72 -10.19
C GLU A 116 -17.00 4.45 -9.45
N ASN A 117 -15.99 3.74 -9.97
CA ASN A 117 -15.47 2.50 -9.41
C ASN A 117 -14.22 2.68 -8.53
N GLY A 118 -13.84 3.93 -8.22
CA GLY A 118 -12.60 4.23 -7.50
C GLY A 118 -11.34 4.06 -8.37
N LEU A 119 -10.21 3.80 -7.72
CA LEU A 119 -8.89 3.67 -8.36
C LEU A 119 -8.72 2.31 -9.04
N ASP A 120 -7.99 2.29 -10.16
CA ASP A 120 -7.56 1.05 -10.81
C ASP A 120 -6.34 0.39 -10.11
N GLY A 121 -5.93 -0.78 -10.60
CA GLY A 121 -4.84 -1.55 -9.98
C GLY A 121 -3.52 -0.79 -9.87
N GLU A 122 -3.13 -0.04 -10.91
CA GLU A 122 -1.87 0.71 -10.92
C GLU A 122 -1.95 1.93 -10.00
N GLN A 123 -3.09 2.63 -10.01
CA GLN A 123 -3.35 3.79 -9.15
C GLN A 123 -3.41 3.42 -7.66
N THR A 124 -3.66 2.15 -7.32
CA THR A 124 -3.70 1.69 -5.93
C THR A 124 -2.33 1.38 -5.32
N VAL A 125 -1.26 1.28 -6.11
CA VAL A 125 0.07 0.88 -5.60
C VAL A 125 0.57 1.84 -4.52
N GLY A 126 0.65 3.13 -4.85
CA GLY A 126 1.05 4.19 -3.90
C GLY A 126 0.26 4.23 -2.60
N PRO A 127 -1.08 4.33 -2.63
CA PRO A 127 -1.87 4.37 -1.40
C PRO A 127 -1.79 3.06 -0.61
N ASN A 128 -1.67 1.90 -1.27
CA ASN A 128 -1.48 0.63 -0.55
C ASN A 128 -0.13 0.58 0.16
N THR A 129 0.96 1.02 -0.49
CA THR A 129 2.27 1.15 0.13
C THR A 129 2.22 2.14 1.30
N ALA A 130 1.58 3.30 1.13
CA ALA A 130 1.38 4.29 2.20
C ALA A 130 0.64 3.71 3.42
N LEU A 131 -0.45 2.97 3.19
CA LEU A 131 -1.21 2.30 4.25
C LEU A 131 -0.37 1.25 4.97
N ARG A 132 0.34 0.39 4.23
CA ARG A 132 1.22 -0.65 4.80
C ARG A 132 2.30 -0.03 5.68
N LEU A 133 2.95 1.03 5.21
CA LEU A 133 3.93 1.80 6.00
C LEU A 133 3.29 2.36 7.28
N LEU A 134 2.13 3.02 7.16
CA LEU A 134 1.43 3.60 8.32
C LEU A 134 1.10 2.53 9.37
N THR A 135 0.55 1.39 8.94
CA THR A 135 0.19 0.28 9.86
C THR A 135 1.39 -0.25 10.63
N ARG A 136 2.59 -0.15 10.04
CA ARG A 136 3.81 -0.63 10.68
C ARG A 136 4.51 0.42 11.52
N ILE A 137 4.46 1.69 11.13
CA ILE A 137 5.17 2.80 11.79
C ILE A 137 4.43 3.29 13.04
N VAL A 138 3.11 3.51 12.94
CA VAL A 138 2.30 4.14 14.00
C VAL A 138 2.42 3.47 15.37
N PRO A 139 2.38 2.11 15.48
CA PRO A 139 2.52 1.46 16.77
C PRO A 139 3.81 1.84 17.52
N PHE A 140 4.90 2.07 16.79
CA PHE A 140 6.21 2.40 17.37
C PHE A 140 6.37 3.90 17.66
N LEU A 141 5.65 4.76 16.95
CA LEU A 141 5.56 6.18 17.30
C LEU A 141 4.88 6.37 18.66
N GLN A 142 3.83 5.58 18.94
CA GLN A 142 3.05 5.66 20.18
C GLN A 142 3.78 5.15 21.42
N GLU A 143 4.98 4.59 21.31
CA GLU A 143 5.80 4.18 22.47
C GLU A 143 6.31 5.37 23.30
N SER A 144 6.28 6.60 22.76
CA SER A 144 6.73 7.79 23.47
C SER A 144 5.84 8.99 23.11
N PRO A 145 4.57 9.00 23.56
CA PRO A 145 3.60 10.03 23.16
C PRO A 145 3.92 11.42 23.70
N GLU A 146 4.81 11.51 24.69
CA GLU A 146 5.29 12.76 25.29
C GLU A 146 6.56 13.30 24.61
N ASP A 147 7.08 12.62 23.59
CA ASP A 147 8.27 13.05 22.85
C ASP A 147 7.95 14.36 22.09
N PRO A 148 8.56 15.51 22.48
CA PRO A 148 8.22 16.81 21.91
C PRO A 148 8.53 16.89 20.41
N ASP A 149 9.54 16.16 19.94
CA ASP A 149 9.87 16.11 18.51
C ASP A 149 8.79 15.36 17.75
N LEU A 150 8.27 14.27 18.32
CA LEU A 150 7.16 13.52 17.71
C LEU A 150 5.86 14.35 17.68
N VAL A 151 5.55 15.06 18.77
CA VAL A 151 4.39 15.96 18.82
C VAL A 151 4.52 17.05 17.75
N ASN A 152 5.71 17.65 17.61
CA ASN A 152 5.97 18.62 16.56
C ASN A 152 5.80 17.98 15.17
N ILE A 153 6.33 16.79 14.93
CA ILE A 153 6.19 16.11 13.63
C ILE A 153 4.71 15.83 13.28
N LEU A 154 3.91 15.35 14.25
CA LEU A 154 2.53 14.95 14.00
C LEU A 154 1.54 16.12 13.94
N PHE A 155 1.80 17.20 14.68
CA PHE A 155 0.84 18.30 14.88
C PHE A 155 1.36 19.67 14.43
N SER A 156 2.59 19.78 13.93
CA SER A 156 3.00 21.02 13.27
C SER A 156 2.22 21.15 11.97
N CYS A 157 1.27 22.08 11.95
CA CYS A 157 0.61 22.55 10.74
C CYS A 157 1.66 23.13 9.78
N ARG A 158 2.23 22.31 8.90
CA ARG A 158 2.81 22.82 7.67
C ARG A 158 1.67 23.00 6.68
N PRO A 159 1.45 24.20 6.12
CA PRO A 159 0.47 24.37 5.07
C PRO A 159 0.87 23.43 3.93
N VAL A 160 -0.04 22.53 3.54
CA VAL A 160 0.06 21.82 2.27
C VAL A 160 0.07 22.91 1.21
N ILE A 161 1.25 23.21 0.67
CA ILE A 161 1.37 24.14 -0.46
C ILE A 161 0.67 23.44 -1.61
N GLN A 162 -0.59 23.80 -1.82
CA GLN A 162 -1.31 23.45 -3.02
C GLN A 162 -0.55 24.10 -4.18
N ILE A 163 0.31 23.33 -4.85
CA ILE A 163 0.90 23.73 -6.11
C ILE A 163 -0.29 23.94 -7.06
N GLY A 164 -0.51 25.21 -7.39
CA GLY A 164 -1.69 25.69 -8.08
C GLY A 164 -1.96 24.94 -9.37
N ARG A 165 -3.23 24.58 -9.56
CA ARG A 165 -3.76 24.32 -10.90
C ARG A 165 -3.75 25.65 -11.66
N ALA A 166 -2.91 25.72 -12.70
CA ALA A 166 -3.06 26.66 -13.80
C ALA A 166 -4.18 26.19 -14.73
#